data_AF-A0AAD5B3V8-F1
#
_entry.id   AF-A0AAD5B3V8-F1
#
_cell.length_a   1.000
_cell.length_b   1.000
_cell.length_c   1.000
_cell.angle_alpha   90.00
_cell.angle_beta   90.00
_cell.angle_gamma   90.00
#
_symmetry.space_group_name_H-M   'P 1'
#
loop_
_entity.id
_entity.type
_entity.pdbx_description
1 polymer ?
#
loop_
_entity_poly.entity_id
_entity_poly.type
_entity_poly.pdbx_seq_one_letter_code
_entity_poly.pdbx_strand_id
1 'polypeptide(L)'
;MSLQTSYFPDDHTGEIIGQELKDAMAFWKLVKDRQACVTTDSGKNMIKAMKMNNWTHLQCFGHRLHNAIEHGVKDHRVDIKSTILHYLNCKYSEPVTAELLSISSLMDPRFRTTCIDMTSWRESSKRMLKSWHLCCQTKIFIQQFR
;
A
#
# COMPACT_ATOMS: atom_id res chain seq x y z
N MET A 1 14.37 -4.05 -11.55
CA MET A 1 13.19 -3.32 -11.08
C MET A 1 12.41 -2.94 -12.32
N SER A 2 11.20 -3.46 -12.50
CA SER A 2 10.48 -3.32 -13.75
C SER A 2 9.18 -2.54 -13.55
N LEU A 3 8.99 -1.52 -14.37
CA LEU A 3 7.80 -0.69 -14.44
C LEU A 3 7.08 -1.08 -15.74
N GLN A 4 5.78 -1.36 -15.66
CA GLN A 4 4.95 -1.61 -16.86
C GLN A 4 4.05 -0.40 -17.10
N THR A 5 3.86 -0.07 -18.37
CA THR A 5 2.77 0.76 -18.84
C THR A 5 2.07 0.00 -19.96
N SER A 6 0.77 -0.21 -19.85
CA SER A 6 -0.07 -0.77 -20.92
C SER A 6 -0.99 0.31 -21.47
N TYR A 7 -1.19 0.30 -22.79
CA TYR A 7 -2.24 1.09 -23.41
C TYR A 7 -3.57 0.37 -23.19
N PHE A 8 -4.59 1.11 -22.78
CA PHE A 8 -5.89 0.55 -22.41
C PHE A 8 -7.00 1.36 -23.11
N PRO A 9 -7.48 0.89 -24.27
CA PRO A 9 -8.50 1.60 -25.06
C PRO A 9 -9.94 1.32 -24.62
N ASP A 10 -10.16 0.31 -23.78
CA ASP A 10 -11.50 -0.10 -23.35
C ASP A 10 -12.06 0.83 -22.25
N ASP A 11 -13.36 0.68 -21.98
CA ASP A 11 -14.00 1.40 -20.89
C ASP A 11 -13.32 1.10 -19.56
N HIS A 12 -12.95 2.16 -18.83
CA HIS A 12 -12.26 2.08 -17.54
C HIS A 12 -13.16 1.61 -16.38
N THR A 13 -13.97 0.56 -16.58
CA THR A 13 -14.79 -0.06 -15.55
C THR A 13 -13.93 -0.85 -14.56
N GLY A 14 -14.43 -1.02 -13.33
CA GLY A 14 -13.68 -1.75 -12.29
C GLY A 14 -13.45 -3.23 -12.63
N GLU A 15 -14.36 -3.85 -13.39
CA GLU A 15 -14.23 -5.20 -13.92
C GLU A 15 -13.00 -5.35 -14.81
N ILE A 16 -12.91 -4.52 -15.84
CA ILE A 16 -11.87 -4.65 -16.87
C ILE A 16 -10.51 -4.27 -16.26
N ILE A 17 -10.45 -3.19 -15.48
CA ILE A 17 -9.24 -2.81 -14.72
C ILE A 17 -8.79 -3.97 -13.81
N GLY A 18 -9.73 -4.62 -13.12
CA GLY A 18 -9.41 -5.74 -12.24
C GLY A 18 -8.82 -6.93 -12.97
N GLN A 19 -9.31 -7.22 -14.18
CA GLN A 19 -8.80 -8.30 -15.02
C GLN A 19 -7.41 -7.96 -15.57
N GLU A 20 -7.22 -6.76 -16.12
CA GLU A 20 -5.92 -6.31 -16.64
C GLU A 20 -4.83 -6.32 -15.57
N LEU A 21 -5.14 -5.89 -14.35
CA LEU A 21 -4.18 -5.95 -13.25
C LEU A 21 -3.81 -7.39 -12.88
N LYS A 22 -4.74 -8.35 -13.00
CA LYS A 22 -4.43 -9.78 -12.81
C LYS A 22 -3.53 -10.30 -13.91
N ASP A 23 -3.79 -9.91 -15.16
CA ASP A 23 -3.01 -10.36 -16.31
C ASP A 23 -1.60 -9.78 -16.26
N ALA A 24 -1.45 -8.52 -15.83
CA ALA A 24 -0.15 -7.94 -15.51
C ALA A 24 0.57 -8.74 -14.40
N MET A 25 -0.10 -9.03 -13.28
CA MET A 25 0.49 -9.85 -12.20
C MET A 25 0.96 -11.21 -12.70
N ALA A 26 0.17 -11.87 -13.55
CA ALA A 26 0.51 -13.16 -14.16
C ALA A 26 1.70 -13.04 -15.12
N PHE A 27 1.74 -12.00 -15.94
CA PHE A 27 2.86 -11.70 -16.84
C PHE A 27 4.17 -11.51 -16.06
N TRP A 28 4.12 -10.79 -14.93
CA TRP A 28 5.24 -10.62 -14.01
C TRP A 28 5.56 -11.86 -13.16
N LYS A 29 4.76 -12.93 -13.27
CA LYS A 29 4.87 -14.15 -12.46
C LYS A 29 4.81 -13.84 -10.95
N LEU A 30 4.02 -12.84 -10.57
CA LEU A 30 3.82 -12.44 -9.17
C LEU A 30 2.74 -13.31 -8.54
N VAL A 31 3.11 -14.00 -7.46
CA VAL A 31 2.19 -14.89 -6.74
C VAL A 31 1.33 -14.07 -5.78
N LYS A 32 0.00 -14.23 -5.85
CA LYS A 32 -0.96 -13.53 -4.99
C LYS A 32 -0.66 -13.70 -3.49
N ASP A 33 -0.26 -14.89 -3.06
CA ASP A 33 0.03 -15.17 -1.64
C ASP A 33 1.28 -14.43 -1.11
N ARG A 34 2.12 -13.91 -2.01
CA ARG A 34 3.31 -13.11 -1.67
C ARG A 34 3.08 -11.60 -1.86
N GLN A 35 1.88 -11.21 -2.28
CA GLN A 35 1.48 -9.82 -2.45
C GLN A 35 1.02 -9.26 -1.10
N ALA A 36 1.80 -8.35 -0.52
CA ALA A 36 1.42 -7.72 0.75
C ALA A 36 0.26 -6.73 0.59
N CYS A 37 0.31 -5.89 -0.46
CA CYS A 37 -0.67 -4.84 -0.69
C CYS A 37 -0.57 -4.29 -2.12
N VAL A 38 -1.66 -3.73 -2.64
CA VAL A 38 -1.70 -2.88 -3.84
C VAL A 38 -1.96 -1.44 -3.43
N THR A 39 -1.28 -0.49 -4.07
CA THR A 39 -1.52 0.94 -3.86
C THR A 39 -2.02 1.61 -5.13
N THR A 40 -3.21 2.21 -5.08
CA THR A 40 -3.83 2.94 -6.21
C THR A 40 -4.51 4.22 -5.74
N ASP A 41 -4.97 5.06 -6.67
CA ASP A 41 -5.85 6.18 -6.32
C ASP A 41 -7.20 5.69 -5.72
N SER A 42 -8.01 6.64 -5.26
CA SER A 42 -9.30 6.36 -4.63
C SER A 42 -10.52 6.41 -5.57
N GLY A 43 -10.29 6.31 -6.87
CA GLY A 43 -11.31 6.19 -7.89
C GLY A 43 -12.21 4.99 -7.66
N LYS A 44 -13.50 5.15 -7.91
CA LYS A 44 -14.53 4.13 -7.66
C LYS A 44 -14.22 2.81 -8.38
N ASN A 45 -13.73 2.90 -9.62
CA ASN A 45 -13.39 1.73 -10.43
C ASN A 45 -12.14 1.01 -9.92
N MET A 46 -11.13 1.76 -9.45
CA MET A 46 -9.96 1.17 -8.79
C MET A 46 -10.36 0.43 -7.52
N ILE A 47 -11.17 1.05 -6.65
CA ILE A 47 -11.66 0.41 -5.42
C ILE A 47 -12.46 -0.86 -5.74
N LYS A 48 -13.30 -0.81 -6.78
CA LYS A 48 -14.08 -1.96 -7.23
C LYS A 48 -13.18 -3.09 -7.73
N ALA A 49 -12.19 -2.80 -8.56
CA ALA A 49 -11.21 -3.75 -9.06
C ALA A 49 -10.47 -4.49 -7.92
N MET A 50 -10.02 -3.73 -6.91
CA MET A 50 -9.32 -4.31 -5.75
C MET A 50 -10.20 -5.24 -4.92
N LYS A 51 -11.46 -4.83 -4.68
CA LYS A 51 -12.44 -5.64 -3.96
C LYS A 51 -12.77 -6.93 -4.71
N MET A 52 -12.99 -6.86 -6.02
CA MET A 52 -13.29 -8.02 -6.86
C MET A 52 -12.14 -9.04 -6.87
N ASN A 53 -10.90 -8.57 -6.82
CA ASN A 53 -9.72 -9.43 -6.80
C ASN A 53 -9.38 -9.96 -5.40
N ASN A 54 -10.12 -9.53 -4.36
CA ASN A 54 -9.85 -9.79 -2.96
C ASN A 54 -8.38 -9.49 -2.63
N TRP A 55 -7.94 -8.28 -2.96
CA TRP A 55 -6.59 -7.78 -2.71
C TRP A 55 -6.60 -6.79 -1.55
N THR A 56 -5.59 -6.90 -0.68
CA THR A 56 -5.32 -5.87 0.33
C THR A 56 -4.99 -4.57 -0.39
N HIS A 57 -5.79 -3.54 -0.15
CA HIS A 57 -5.73 -2.26 -0.88
C HIS A 57 -5.41 -1.11 0.07
N LEU A 58 -4.28 -0.46 -0.18
CA LEU A 58 -3.90 0.79 0.46
C LEU A 58 -4.10 1.93 -0.51
N GLN A 59 -4.87 2.94 -0.15
CA GLN A 59 -5.06 4.07 -1.06
C GLN A 59 -3.84 4.99 -1.06
N CYS A 60 -3.53 5.52 -2.24
CA CYS A 60 -2.38 6.39 -2.48
C CYS A 60 -2.40 7.60 -1.54
N PHE A 61 -1.32 7.76 -0.79
CA PHE A 61 -1.13 8.88 0.13
C PHE A 61 -1.20 10.22 -0.59
N GLY A 62 -0.55 10.36 -1.74
CA GLY A 62 -0.55 11.61 -2.50
C GLY A 62 -1.96 12.06 -2.88
N HIS A 63 -2.79 11.13 -3.37
CA HIS A 63 -4.18 11.44 -3.71
C HIS A 63 -5.03 11.75 -2.46
N ARG A 64 -4.80 11.04 -1.35
CA ARG A 64 -5.49 11.31 -0.07
C ARG A 64 -5.10 12.66 0.52
N LEU A 65 -3.83 13.03 0.46
CA LEU A 65 -3.33 14.33 0.90
C LEU A 65 -3.89 15.46 0.04
N HIS A 66 -3.91 15.29 -1.29
CA HIS A 66 -4.51 16.28 -2.19
C HIS A 66 -5.98 16.54 -1.83
N ASN A 67 -6.77 15.47 -1.67
CA ASN A 67 -8.16 15.59 -1.23
C ASN A 67 -8.25 16.28 0.14
N ALA A 68 -7.40 15.94 1.11
CA ALA A 68 -7.41 16.54 2.44
C ALA A 68 -7.16 18.06 2.39
N ILE A 69 -6.19 18.50 1.58
CA ILE A 69 -5.89 19.92 1.35
C ILE A 69 -7.08 20.60 0.70
N GLU A 70 -7.66 20.00 -0.34
CA GLU A 70 -8.83 20.55 -1.02
C GLU A 70 -10.00 20.76 -0.05
N HIS A 71 -10.24 19.82 0.87
CA HIS A 71 -11.28 19.97 1.90
C HIS A 71 -10.94 21.08 2.90
N GLY A 72 -9.68 21.16 3.35
CA GLY A 72 -9.24 22.19 4.30
C GLY A 72 -9.28 23.60 3.72
N VAL A 73 -8.97 23.77 2.43
CA VAL A 73 -8.98 25.08 1.77
C VAL A 73 -10.39 25.57 1.44
N LYS A 74 -11.36 24.65 1.25
CA LYS A 74 -12.75 24.99 0.92
C LYS A 74 -13.52 25.66 2.05
N ASP A 75 -13.18 25.41 3.31
CA ASP A 75 -13.84 26.04 4.46
C ASP A 75 -12.85 26.92 5.23
N HIS A 76 -12.94 28.24 5.03
CA HIS A 76 -12.07 29.21 5.69
C HIS A 76 -12.32 29.37 7.19
N ARG A 77 -13.34 28.71 7.75
CA ARG A 77 -13.69 28.79 9.17
C ARG A 77 -12.94 27.76 10.02
N VAL A 78 -12.31 26.78 9.38
CA VAL A 78 -11.58 25.69 10.06
C VAL A 78 -10.08 25.84 9.87
N ASP A 79 -9.32 25.38 10.85
CA ASP A 79 -7.87 25.27 10.72
C ASP A 79 -7.53 24.19 9.68
N ILE A 80 -6.77 24.59 8.65
CA ILE A 80 -6.39 23.72 7.54
C ILE A 80 -5.59 22.52 8.05
N LYS A 81 -4.65 22.75 8.99
CA LYS A 81 -3.83 21.68 9.57
C LYS A 81 -4.68 20.65 10.28
N SER A 82 -5.60 21.10 11.13
CA SER A 82 -6.54 20.24 11.86
C SER A 82 -7.42 19.42 10.91
N THR A 83 -7.88 20.05 9.83
CA THR A 83 -8.71 19.39 8.81
C THR A 83 -7.93 18.31 8.06
N ILE A 84 -6.71 18.61 7.63
CA ILE A 84 -5.84 17.65 6.95
C ILE A 84 -5.51 16.48 7.87
N LEU A 85 -5.11 16.77 9.11
CA LEU A 85 -4.75 15.75 10.10
C LEU A 85 -5.95 14.84 10.41
N HIS A 86 -7.12 15.42 10.65
CA HIS A 86 -8.35 14.67 10.86
C HIS A 86 -8.69 13.79 9.66
N TYR A 87 -8.66 14.34 8.44
CA TYR A 87 -8.97 13.59 7.23
C TYR A 87 -8.04 12.37 7.05
N LEU A 88 -6.73 12.59 7.19
CA LEU A 88 -5.75 11.51 7.05
C LEU A 88 -5.92 10.45 8.14
N ASN A 89 -6.05 10.86 9.40
CA ASN A 89 -6.27 9.92 10.50
C ASN A 89 -7.52 9.08 10.29
N CYS A 90 -8.63 9.68 9.85
CA CYS A 90 -9.83 8.92 9.53
C CYS A 90 -9.60 7.92 8.38
N LYS A 91 -8.89 8.30 7.32
CA LYS A 91 -8.67 7.44 6.14
C LYS A 91 -7.64 6.32 6.36
N TYR A 92 -6.71 6.50 7.30
CA TYR A 92 -5.67 5.53 7.62
C TYR A 92 -5.90 4.84 8.99
N SER A 93 -7.11 4.94 9.54
CA SER A 93 -7.47 4.38 10.85
C SER A 93 -7.59 2.86 10.89
N GLU A 94 -7.77 2.21 9.73
CA GLU A 94 -7.96 0.77 9.64
C GLU A 94 -6.74 -0.01 10.17
N PRO A 95 -6.93 -1.03 11.03
CA PRO A 95 -5.83 -1.79 11.62
C PRO A 95 -4.87 -2.41 10.59
N VAL A 96 -5.42 -2.92 9.48
CA VAL A 96 -4.66 -3.50 8.37
C VAL A 96 -3.74 -2.44 7.73
N THR A 97 -4.25 -1.22 7.58
CA THR A 97 -3.49 -0.09 7.04
C THR A 97 -2.38 0.34 7.99
N ALA A 98 -2.67 0.47 9.28
CA ALA A 98 -1.69 0.82 10.30
C ALA A 98 -0.55 -0.22 10.38
N GLU A 99 -0.90 -1.50 10.25
CA GLU A 99 0.07 -2.59 10.23
C GLU A 99 0.98 -2.53 9.00
N LEU A 100 0.42 -2.35 7.80
CA LEU A 100 1.20 -2.20 6.57
C LEU A 100 2.15 -1.00 6.64
N LEU A 101 1.69 0.12 7.19
CA LEU A 101 2.50 1.33 7.37
C LEU A 101 3.61 1.13 8.41
N SER A 102 3.35 0.36 9.47
CA SER A 102 4.36 0.03 10.48
C SER A 102 5.46 -0.84 9.88
N ILE A 103 5.08 -1.84 9.08
CA ILE A 103 6.03 -2.72 8.38
C ILE A 103 6.84 -1.91 7.35
N SER A 104 6.20 -1.06 6.55
CA SER A 104 6.91 -0.25 5.54
C SER A 104 7.88 0.74 6.18
N SER A 105 7.48 1.38 7.28
CA SER A 105 8.32 2.31 8.05
C SER A 105 9.51 1.58 8.70
N LEU A 106 9.33 0.34 9.13
CA LEU A 106 10.42 -0.51 9.65
C LEU A 106 11.46 -0.84 8.58
N MET A 107 11.01 -1.07 7.33
CA MET A 107 11.88 -1.40 6.20
C MET A 107 12.68 -0.20 5.69
N ASP A 108 12.22 1.03 5.91
CA ASP A 108 12.91 2.23 5.49
C ASP A 108 13.94 2.65 6.56
N PRO A 109 15.25 2.65 6.23
CA PRO A 109 16.30 3.01 7.18
C PRO A 109 16.14 4.40 7.80
N ARG A 110 15.44 5.32 7.12
CA ARG A 110 15.24 6.70 7.58
C ARG A 110 14.20 6.83 8.69
N PHE A 111 13.28 5.88 8.81
CA PHE A 111 12.13 5.97 9.73
C PHE A 111 12.27 5.10 10.99
N ARG A 112 13.39 4.38 11.12
CA ARG A 112 13.56 3.24 12.03
C ARG A 112 13.34 3.53 13.52
N THR A 113 13.59 4.75 14.01
CA THR A 113 13.45 5.09 15.45
C THR A 113 12.66 6.36 15.71
N THR A 114 12.24 7.09 14.68
CA THR A 114 11.64 8.42 14.79
C THR A 114 10.13 8.41 14.64
N CYS A 115 9.57 7.43 13.93
CA CYS A 115 8.14 7.38 13.60
C CYS A 115 7.40 6.19 14.21
N ILE A 116 8.11 5.22 14.79
CA ILE A 116 7.53 4.04 15.44
C ILE A 116 8.05 4.01 16.88
N ASP A 117 7.14 3.87 17.85
CA ASP A 117 7.55 3.65 19.24
C ASP A 117 8.38 2.36 19.38
N MET A 118 9.35 2.35 20.31
CA MET A 118 10.27 1.23 20.50
C MET A 118 9.56 -0.10 20.80
N THR A 119 8.37 -0.06 21.42
CA THR A 119 7.57 -1.28 21.69
C THR A 119 7.02 -1.88 20.39
N SER A 120 6.34 -1.06 19.57
CA SER A 120 5.82 -1.43 18.25
C SER A 120 6.93 -1.87 17.28
N TRP A 121 8.11 -1.25 17.37
CA TRP A 121 9.29 -1.65 16.60
C TRP A 121 9.74 -3.09 16.90
N ARG A 122 9.78 -3.49 18.18
CA ARG A 122 10.19 -4.85 18.59
C ARG A 122 9.19 -5.89 18.11
N GLU A 123 7.90 -5.60 18.17
CA GLU A 123 6.84 -6.51 17.72
C GLU A 123 6.86 -6.69 16.21
N SER A 124 6.94 -5.58 15.47
CA SER A 124 7.02 -5.60 14.00
C SER A 124 8.29 -6.31 13.52
N SER A 125 9.43 -6.09 14.17
CA SER A 125 10.69 -6.77 13.85
C SER A 125 10.64 -8.28 14.11
N LYS A 126 10.08 -8.70 15.26
CA LYS A 126 9.90 -10.13 15.56
C LYS A 126 9.01 -10.83 14.53
N ARG A 127 7.96 -10.16 14.07
CA ARG A 127 7.02 -10.70 13.08
C ARG A 127 7.63 -10.78 11.68
N MET A 128 8.40 -9.75 11.27
CA MET A 128 9.20 -9.80 10.06
C MET A 128 10.19 -10.98 10.09
N LEU A 129 10.93 -11.16 11.18
CA LEU A 129 11.88 -12.28 11.31
C LEU A 129 11.20 -13.64 11.18
N LYS A 130 10.02 -13.83 11.79
CA LYS A 130 9.23 -15.07 11.63
C LYS A 130 8.80 -15.31 10.18
N SER A 131 8.31 -14.28 9.51
CA SER A 131 7.91 -14.36 8.09
C SER A 131 9.11 -14.62 7.17
N TRP A 132 10.26 -13.99 7.45
CA TRP A 132 11.52 -14.21 6.73
C TRP A 132 12.01 -15.65 6.87
N HIS A 133 11.94 -16.24 8.07
CA HIS A 133 12.32 -17.65 8.26
C HIS A 133 11.41 -18.59 7.45
N LEU A 134 10.10 -18.33 7.38
CA LEU A 134 9.18 -19.08 6.51
C LEU A 134 9.52 -18.90 5.02
N CYS A 135 9.85 -17.69 4.59
CA CYS A 135 10.18 -17.36 3.20
C CYS A 135 11.50 -18.05 2.76
N CYS A 136 12.54 -18.00 3.60
CA CYS A 136 13.82 -18.65 3.35
C CYS A 136 13.71 -20.19 3.27
N GLN A 137 12.78 -20.81 4.00
CA GLN A 137 12.61 -22.27 3.95
C GLN A 137 11.89 -22.78 2.68
N THR A 138 11.28 -21.89 1.87
CA THR A 138 10.44 -22.31 0.74
C THR A 138 11.04 -22.13 -0.66
N LYS A 139 12.33 -21.79 -0.81
CA LYS A 139 13.24 -22.09 -1.96
C LYS A 139 14.38 -21.07 -2.12
N ILE A 140 15.61 -21.60 -2.02
CA ILE A 140 16.72 -21.49 -3.00
C ILE A 140 17.57 -20.20 -3.07
N PHE A 141 18.86 -20.42 -2.81
CA PHE A 141 20.08 -19.83 -3.38
C PHE A 141 20.05 -18.35 -3.76
N ILE A 142 20.65 -17.53 -2.90
CA ILE A 142 21.40 -16.37 -3.36
C ILE A 142 22.81 -16.88 -3.70
N GLN A 143 23.02 -17.28 -4.95
CA GLN A 143 24.38 -17.31 -5.49
C GLN A 143 24.86 -15.85 -5.53
N GLN A 144 25.91 -15.58 -4.78
CA GLN A 144 26.62 -14.30 -4.77
C GLN A 144 27.07 -13.96 -6.20
N PHE A 145 26.59 -12.86 -6.75
CA PHE A 145 27.30 -12.19 -7.84
C PHE A 145 28.48 -11.42 -7.23
N ARG A 146 29.68 -11.91 -7.55
CA ARG A 146 30.91 -11.13 -7.58
C ARG A 146 30.87 -10.13 -8.73
#